data_AF-A0A967LAA8-F1
#
_entry.id   AF-A0A967LAA8-F1
#
_cell.length_a   1.000
_cell.length_b   1.000
_cell.length_c   1.000
_cell.angle_alpha   90.00
_cell.angle_beta   90.00
_cell.angle_gamma   90.00
#
_symmetry.space_group_name_H-M   'P 1'
#
loop_
_entity.id
_entity.type
_entity.pdbx_description
1 polymer ?
#
loop_
_entity_poly.entity_id
_entity_poly.type
_entity_poly.pdbx_seq_one_letter_code
_entity_poly.pdbx_strand_id
1 'polypeptide(L)'
;DLSDGEMAERIRELGIDVLVDLAGLTSHHRAGVVARRPAPVQVSYMGYPATTGSGFHGYLVADGIVVPDGAEKDFSERVVRLPRCYLATDHKREIGATPERGELGLPDEGFVFCSFNGAQKITRELFEMWVRLIAATP
;
A
#
# COMPACT_ATOMS: atom_id res chain seq x y z
N ASP A 1 23.56 -5.93 7.02
CA ASP A 1 22.72 -4.73 7.10
C ASP A 1 23.12 -3.84 8.25
N LEU A 2 22.97 -2.52 8.07
CA LEU A 2 23.09 -1.55 9.16
C LEU A 2 21.97 -1.78 10.16
N SER A 3 22.29 -1.66 11.45
CA SER A 3 21.29 -1.56 12.52
C SER A 3 20.43 -0.31 12.33
N ASP A 4 19.29 -0.24 13.02
CA ASP A 4 18.43 0.95 12.97
C ASP A 4 19.12 2.22 13.49
N GLY A 5 20.04 2.06 14.44
CA GLY A 5 20.86 3.16 14.95
C GLY A 5 21.82 3.68 13.88
N GLU A 6 22.62 2.79 13.29
CA GLU A 6 23.59 3.16 12.25
C GLU A 6 22.91 3.75 11.01
N MET A 7 21.75 3.23 10.62
CA MET A 7 20.97 3.79 9.51
C MET A 7 20.44 5.20 9.84
N ALA A 8 19.94 5.43 11.06
CA ALA A 8 19.46 6.74 11.48
C ALA A 8 20.60 7.78 11.53
N GLU A 9 21.79 7.42 12.01
CA GLU A 9 22.97 8.28 11.93
C GLU A 9 23.31 8.61 10.48
N ARG A 10 23.32 7.61 9.61
CA ARG A 10 23.64 7.81 8.19
C ARG A 10 22.66 8.76 7.49
N ILE A 11 21.37 8.66 7.79
CA ILE A 11 20.36 9.58 7.25
C ILE A 11 20.62 11.01 7.74
N ARG A 12 21.02 11.19 9.01
CA ARG A 12 21.39 12.51 9.56
C ARG A 12 22.64 13.09 8.92
N GLU A 13 23.68 12.28 8.72
CA GLU A 13 24.91 12.69 8.02
C GLU A 13 24.66 13.16 6.59
N LEU A 14 23.69 12.55 5.90
CA LEU A 14 23.28 12.95 4.56
C LEU A 14 22.47 14.25 4.52
N GLY A 15 22.04 14.77 5.67
CA GLY A 15 21.24 15.99 5.74
C GLY A 15 19.86 15.84 5.08
N ILE A 16 19.23 14.68 5.21
CA ILE A 16 17.90 14.45 4.63
C ILE A 16 16.85 15.32 5.33
N ASP A 17 16.22 16.22 4.58
CA ASP A 17 15.14 17.08 5.09
C ASP A 17 13.79 16.34 5.20
N VAL A 18 13.49 15.46 4.24
CA VAL A 18 12.23 14.72 4.16
C VAL A 18 12.51 13.22 4.01
N LEU A 19 12.23 12.47 5.07
CA LEU A 19 12.28 11.00 5.04
C LEU A 19 10.90 10.44 4.68
N VAL A 20 10.84 9.62 3.64
CA VAL A 20 9.62 8.93 3.21
C VAL A 20 9.72 7.44 3.55
N ASP A 21 8.91 6.99 4.50
CA ASP A 21 8.74 5.58 4.85
C ASP A 21 7.72 4.92 3.91
N LEU A 22 8.23 4.01 3.08
CA LEU A 22 7.46 3.24 2.10
C LEU A 22 7.00 1.87 2.63
N ALA A 23 7.32 1.51 3.87
CA ALA A 23 6.92 0.25 4.48
C ALA A 23 5.85 0.46 5.57
N GLY A 24 5.94 1.55 6.34
CA GLY A 24 5.07 1.80 7.49
C GLY A 24 5.17 0.66 8.51
N LEU A 25 4.09 -0.09 8.69
CA LEU A 25 4.01 -1.24 9.61
C LEU A 25 3.81 -2.58 8.89
N THR A 26 4.18 -2.67 7.61
CA THR A 26 4.19 -3.93 6.87
C THR A 26 5.45 -4.77 7.13
N SER A 27 5.51 -5.99 6.60
CA SER A 27 6.66 -6.88 6.75
C SER A 27 7.97 -6.19 6.32
N HIS A 28 9.04 -6.46 7.07
CA HIS A 28 10.38 -5.89 6.84
C HIS A 28 10.47 -4.37 7.00
N HIS A 29 9.49 -3.74 7.67
CA HIS A 29 9.56 -2.32 8.00
C HIS A 29 10.81 -1.95 8.81
N ARG A 30 11.19 -0.67 8.73
CA ARG A 30 12.28 -0.08 9.53
C ARG A 30 11.78 1.00 10.48
N ALA A 31 10.63 0.77 11.11
CA ALA A 31 10.01 1.71 12.05
C ALA A 31 10.97 2.21 13.16
N GLY A 32 11.93 1.38 13.60
CA GLY A 32 12.95 1.79 14.58
C GLY A 32 13.93 2.84 14.06
N VAL A 33 14.14 2.95 12.74
CA VAL A 33 14.88 4.05 12.10
C VAL A 33 14.06 5.34 12.20
N VAL A 34 12.78 5.29 11.79
CA VAL A 34 11.88 6.45 11.77
C VAL A 34 11.61 6.97 13.19
N ALA A 35 11.48 6.08 14.17
CA ALA A 35 11.31 6.41 15.58
C ALA A 35 12.47 7.23 16.16
N ARG A 36 13.68 7.10 15.60
CA ARG A 36 14.88 7.89 15.99
C ARG A 36 14.87 9.31 15.41
N ARG A 37 13.87 9.66 14.60
CA ARG A 37 13.69 10.98 13.96
C ARG A 37 14.94 11.50 13.25
N PRO A 38 15.56 10.74 12.33
CA PRO A 38 16.76 11.18 11.63
C PRO A 38 16.54 12.29 10.59
N ALA A 39 15.29 12.64 10.28
CA ALA A 39 14.95 13.78 9.42
C ALA A 39 13.91 14.67 10.11
N PRO A 40 13.90 16.00 9.85
CA PRO A 40 12.95 16.92 10.46
C PRO A 40 11.50 16.69 9.99
N VAL A 41 11.31 16.24 8.75
CA VAL A 41 10.01 15.81 8.22
C VAL A 41 10.03 14.32 7.92
N GLN A 42 9.06 13.59 8.46
CA GLN A 42 8.93 12.15 8.25
C GLN A 42 7.52 11.82 7.79
N VAL A 43 7.43 11.11 6.67
CA VAL A 43 6.21 10.87 5.91
C VAL A 43 5.97 9.38 5.78
N SER A 44 4.77 8.90 6.07
CA SER A 44 4.33 7.57 5.64
C SER A 44 3.69 7.67 4.25
N TYR A 45 4.02 6.74 3.36
CA TYR A 45 3.46 6.72 2.00
C TYR A 45 3.43 5.32 1.40
N MET A 46 2.34 4.97 0.70
CA MET A 46 2.09 3.73 -0.07
C MET A 46 2.07 2.41 0.72
N GLY A 47 3.09 2.09 1.51
CA GLY A 47 3.34 0.74 2.02
C GLY A 47 2.28 0.22 2.98
N TYR A 48 1.80 1.08 3.86
CA TYR A 48 0.84 0.72 4.90
C TYR A 48 -0.47 1.48 4.69
N PRO A 49 -1.56 0.82 4.25
CA PRO A 49 -2.81 1.49 3.88
C PRO A 49 -3.68 1.83 5.11
N ALA A 50 -3.08 2.41 6.15
CA ALA A 50 -3.75 2.89 7.36
C ALA A 50 -2.87 3.90 8.12
N THR A 51 -3.41 4.51 9.18
CA THR A 51 -2.64 5.31 10.15
C THR A 51 -1.58 4.45 10.83
N THR A 52 -0.34 4.93 10.92
CA THR A 52 0.70 4.20 11.67
C THR A 52 0.51 4.32 13.19
N GLY A 53 -0.26 5.32 13.65
CA GLY A 53 -0.52 5.54 15.08
C GLY A 53 0.73 5.83 15.91
N SER A 54 1.86 6.12 15.25
CA SER A 54 3.18 5.89 15.85
C SER A 54 3.78 7.09 16.59
N GLY A 55 3.24 8.29 16.35
CA GLY A 55 3.76 9.55 16.92
C GLY A 55 5.14 9.97 16.39
N PHE A 56 5.75 9.19 15.48
CA PHE A 56 7.00 9.53 14.81
C PHE A 56 6.86 9.77 13.31
N HIS A 57 5.73 9.41 12.69
CA HIS A 57 5.33 9.95 11.39
C HIS A 57 4.60 11.27 11.59
N GLY A 58 5.05 12.34 10.93
CA GLY A 58 4.39 13.63 10.99
C GLY A 58 3.27 13.76 9.95
N TYR A 59 3.42 13.09 8.80
CA TYR A 59 2.54 13.23 7.66
C TYR A 59 2.23 11.88 7.01
N LEU A 60 1.06 11.78 6.38
CA LEU A 60 0.66 10.69 5.51
C LEU A 60 0.30 11.26 4.14
N VAL A 61 0.90 10.73 3.08
CA VAL A 61 0.50 11.08 1.71
C VAL A 61 -0.66 10.18 1.27
N ALA A 62 -1.77 10.80 0.89
CA ALA A 62 -3.03 10.16 0.52
C ALA A 62 -3.72 10.92 -0.63
N ASP A 63 -4.98 10.59 -0.91
CA ASP A 63 -5.87 11.35 -1.80
C ASP A 63 -7.29 11.46 -1.23
N GLY A 64 -8.15 12.23 -1.90
CA GLY A 64 -9.53 12.46 -1.48
C GLY A 64 -10.48 11.26 -1.62
N ILE A 65 -10.04 10.16 -2.24
CA ILE A 65 -10.82 8.92 -2.32
C ILE A 65 -10.48 8.02 -1.14
N VAL A 66 -9.20 7.81 -0.86
CA VAL A 66 -8.75 6.92 0.23
C VAL A 66 -8.88 7.57 1.60
N VAL A 67 -8.69 8.89 1.69
CA VAL A 67 -8.95 9.68 2.90
C VAL A 67 -9.80 10.89 2.51
N PRO A 68 -11.14 10.74 2.41
CA PRO A 68 -12.02 11.85 2.08
C PRO A 68 -11.97 12.97 3.13
N ASP A 69 -12.44 14.16 2.78
CA ASP A 69 -12.52 15.29 3.71
C ASP A 69 -13.39 14.93 4.92
N GLY A 70 -12.91 15.23 6.13
CA GLY A 70 -13.56 14.90 7.39
C GLY A 70 -13.13 13.55 8.01
N ALA A 71 -12.39 12.71 7.28
CA ALA A 71 -11.84 11.46 7.79
C ALA A 71 -10.49 11.61 8.53
N GLU A 72 -9.90 12.82 8.57
CA GLU A 72 -8.57 13.07 9.15
C GLU A 72 -8.49 12.70 10.64
N LYS A 73 -9.62 12.75 11.35
CA LYS A 73 -9.71 12.37 12.76
C LYS A 73 -9.29 10.93 13.04
N ASP A 74 -9.37 10.06 12.03
CA ASP A 74 -9.02 8.65 12.13
C ASP A 74 -7.52 8.40 11.87
N PHE A 75 -6.75 9.47 11.62
CA PHE A 75 -5.32 9.44 11.33
C PHE A 75 -4.51 10.22 12.38
N SER A 76 -3.38 9.63 12.80
CA SER A 76 -2.48 10.30 13.74
C SER A 76 -1.57 11.33 13.05
N GLU A 77 -1.31 11.09 11.77
CA GLU A 77 -0.49 11.89 10.89
C GLU A 77 -1.32 13.02 10.27
N ARG A 78 -0.67 14.13 9.92
CA ARG A 78 -1.33 15.15 9.07
C ARG A 78 -1.45 14.61 7.65
N VAL A 79 -2.67 14.57 7.14
CA VAL A 79 -2.96 14.05 5.80
C VAL A 79 -2.59 15.10 4.75
N VAL A 80 -1.68 14.73 3.85
CA VAL A 80 -1.31 15.50 2.66
C VAL A 80 -1.99 14.83 1.46
N ARG A 81 -2.98 15.50 0.88
CA ARG A 81 -3.74 14.97 -0.25
C ARG A 81 -3.13 15.38 -1.57
N LEU A 82 -2.88 14.39 -2.43
CA LEU A 82 -2.56 14.61 -3.83
C LEU A 82 -3.84 14.94 -4.61
N PRO A 83 -3.76 15.72 -5.70
CA PRO A 83 -4.94 16.17 -6.46
C PRO A 83 -5.63 15.07 -7.27
N ARG A 84 -5.03 13.88 -7.38
CA ARG A 84 -5.54 12.71 -8.10
C ARG A 84 -5.30 11.46 -7.26
N CYS A 85 -4.96 10.33 -7.88
CA CYS A 85 -4.60 9.10 -7.18
C CYS A 85 -3.30 9.28 -6.40
N TYR A 86 -3.29 8.85 -5.14
CA TYR A 86 -2.10 8.84 -4.30
C TYR A 86 -1.10 7.77 -4.72
N LEU A 87 -1.56 6.69 -5.36
CA LEU A 87 -0.72 5.55 -5.69
C LEU A 87 0.01 5.77 -7.02
N ALA A 88 1.33 5.93 -6.95
CA ALA A 88 2.19 5.89 -8.14
C ALA A 88 2.33 4.45 -8.66
N THR A 89 2.10 4.26 -9.96
CA THR A 89 2.31 2.99 -10.66
C THR A 89 3.19 3.19 -11.89
N ASP A 90 3.88 2.13 -12.30
CA ASP A 90 4.70 2.15 -13.51
C ASP A 90 3.84 2.00 -14.76
N HIS A 91 3.54 3.13 -15.41
CA HIS A 91 2.76 3.19 -16.66
C HIS A 91 3.54 2.71 -17.90
N LYS A 92 4.84 2.44 -17.78
CA LYS A 92 5.68 1.95 -18.88
C LYS A 92 5.85 0.44 -18.84
N ARG A 93 5.28 -0.24 -17.84
CA ARG A 93 5.37 -1.69 -17.70
C ARG A 93 4.78 -2.36 -18.93
N GLU A 94 5.61 -3.08 -19.66
CA GLU A 94 5.18 -3.90 -20.79
C GLU A 94 4.33 -5.06 -20.27
N ILE A 95 3.17 -5.24 -20.90
CA ILE A 95 2.32 -6.41 -20.66
C ILE A 95 2.88 -7.55 -21.52
N GLY A 96 3.24 -8.66 -20.88
CA GLY A 96 3.77 -9.83 -21.56
C GLY A 96 2.76 -10.50 -22.51
N ALA A 97 3.19 -11.58 -23.15
CA ALA A 97 2.31 -12.39 -23.98
C ALA A 97 1.10 -12.86 -23.17
N THR A 98 -0.09 -12.79 -23.77
CA THR A 98 -1.32 -13.30 -23.17
C THR A 98 -1.41 -14.79 -23.49
N PRO A 99 -1.34 -15.70 -22.48
CA PRO A 99 -1.46 -17.13 -22.71
C PRO A 99 -2.84 -17.50 -23.25
N GLU A 100 -2.92 -18.62 -23.96
CA GLU A 100 -4.21 -19.18 -24.38
C GLU A 100 -4.98 -19.72 -23.16
N ARG A 101 -6.32 -19.68 -23.22
CA ARG A 101 -7.18 -20.12 -22.09
C ARG A 101 -6.87 -21.54 -21.62
N GLY A 102 -6.68 -22.46 -22.56
CA GLY A 102 -6.34 -23.86 -22.25
C GLY A 102 -5.00 -24.03 -21.53
N GLU A 103 -4.02 -23.13 -21.75
CA GLU A 103 -2.73 -23.17 -21.06
C GLU A 103 -2.86 -22.80 -19.57
N LEU A 104 -3.92 -22.06 -19.22
CA LEU A 104 -4.24 -21.63 -17.86
C LEU A 104 -5.27 -22.54 -17.17
N GLY A 105 -5.72 -23.61 -17.84
CA GLY A 105 -6.81 -24.47 -17.35
C GLY A 105 -8.17 -23.76 -17.29
N LEU A 106 -8.35 -22.70 -18.08
CA LEU A 106 -9.61 -21.96 -18.20
C LEU A 106 -10.50 -22.58 -19.28
N PRO A 107 -11.84 -22.48 -19.17
CA PRO A 107 -12.75 -22.96 -20.22
C PRO A 107 -12.56 -22.16 -21.52
N ASP A 108 -12.80 -22.81 -22.66
CA ASP A 108 -12.65 -22.21 -23.98
C ASP A 108 -13.60 -21.00 -24.17
N GLU A 109 -14.81 -21.07 -23.59
CA GLU A 109 -15.83 -20.03 -23.63
C GLU A 109 -16.26 -19.58 -22.23
N GLY A 110 -16.97 -18.45 -22.15
CA GLY A 110 -17.53 -17.92 -20.90
C GLY A 110 -16.70 -16.81 -20.23
N PHE A 111 -17.34 -16.13 -19.29
CA PHE A 111 -16.73 -15.03 -18.53
C PHE A 111 -15.85 -15.58 -17.41
N VAL A 112 -14.62 -15.07 -17.30
CA VAL A 112 -13.67 -15.46 -16.24
C VAL A 112 -13.61 -14.36 -15.20
N PHE A 113 -14.20 -14.60 -14.03
CA PHE A 113 -13.98 -13.77 -12.85
C PHE A 113 -12.58 -14.03 -12.29
N CYS A 114 -11.82 -12.99 -11.96
CA CYS A 114 -10.49 -13.12 -11.37
C CYS A 114 -10.32 -12.27 -10.11
N SER A 115 -9.52 -12.77 -9.17
CA SER A 115 -9.08 -12.03 -7.99
C SER A 115 -7.64 -12.41 -7.66
N PHE A 116 -6.69 -11.64 -8.18
CA PHE A 116 -5.26 -11.81 -7.91
C PHE A 116 -4.84 -11.07 -6.64
N ASN A 117 -5.44 -11.46 -5.52
CA ASN A 117 -5.23 -10.85 -4.20
C ASN A 117 -4.60 -11.86 -3.23
N GLY A 118 -3.90 -11.35 -2.20
CA GLY A 118 -3.42 -12.19 -1.11
C GLY A 118 -4.58 -12.88 -0.37
N ALA A 119 -4.37 -14.14 0.04
CA ALA A 119 -5.41 -14.98 0.64
C ALA A 119 -6.07 -14.36 1.88
N GLN A 120 -5.34 -13.53 2.63
CA GLN A 120 -5.84 -12.80 3.79
C GLN A 120 -6.99 -11.82 3.47
N LYS A 121 -7.16 -11.45 2.19
CA LYS A 121 -8.28 -10.60 1.72
C LYS A 121 -9.54 -11.40 1.38
N ILE A 122 -9.46 -12.73 1.32
CA ILE A 122 -10.59 -13.60 0.97
C ILE A 122 -11.32 -13.97 2.27
N THR A 123 -12.24 -13.11 2.69
CA THR A 123 -13.10 -13.40 3.84
C THR A 123 -14.25 -14.33 3.45
N ARG A 124 -14.94 -14.87 4.45
CA ARG A 124 -16.12 -15.71 4.24
C ARG A 124 -17.20 -14.96 3.45
N GLU A 125 -17.48 -13.73 3.83
CA GLU A 125 -18.51 -12.89 3.22
C GLU A 125 -18.19 -12.62 1.74
N LEU A 126 -16.92 -12.34 1.44
CA LEU A 126 -16.46 -12.10 0.08
C LEU A 126 -16.59 -13.37 -0.78
N PHE A 127 -16.21 -14.52 -0.23
CA PHE A 127 -16.30 -15.80 -0.91
C PHE A 127 -17.76 -16.23 -1.16
N GLU A 128 -18.64 -16.06 -0.16
CA GLU A 128 -20.07 -16.33 -0.31
C GLU A 128 -20.70 -15.45 -1.40
N MET A 129 -20.31 -14.19 -1.50
CA MET A 129 -20.73 -13.30 -2.58
C MET A 129 -20.25 -13.82 -3.94
N TRP A 130 -19.00 -14.26 -4.08
CA TRP A 130 -18.48 -14.81 -5.34
C TRP A 130 -19.26 -16.05 -5.79
N VAL A 131 -19.55 -16.97 -4.86
CA VAL A 131 -20.36 -18.17 -5.17
C VAL A 131 -21.75 -17.77 -5.69
N ARG A 132 -22.39 -16.77 -5.08
CA ARG A 132 -23.69 -16.26 -5.55
C ARG A 132 -23.61 -15.63 -6.93
N LEU A 133 -22.55 -14.87 -7.22
CA LEU A 133 -22.34 -14.28 -8.54
C LEU A 133 -22.15 -15.36 -9.61
N ILE A 134 -21.28 -16.35 -9.36
CA ILE A 134 -21.03 -17.45 -10.29
C ILE A 134 -22.31 -18.25 -10.54
N ALA A 135 -23.09 -18.56 -9.49
CA ALA A 135 -24.36 -19.28 -9.63
C ALA A 135 -25.43 -18.49 -10.42
N ALA A 136 -25.34 -17.15 -10.43
CA ALA A 136 -26.25 -16.28 -11.16
C ALA A 136 -25.80 -16.00 -12.61
N THR A 137 -24.61 -16.45 -13.01
CA THR A 137 -24.04 -16.26 -14.36
C THR A 137 -23.62 -17.61 -14.96
N PRO A 138 -24.58 -18.42 -15.44
CA PRO A 138 -24.30 -19.71 -16.06
C PRO A 138 -23.59 -19.59 -17.41
#